data_AF-A0A608R1J6-F1
#
_entry.id   AF-A0A608R1J6-F1
#
_cell.length_a   1.000
_cell.length_b   1.000
_cell.length_c   1.000
_cell.angle_alpha   90.00
_cell.angle_beta   90.00
_cell.angle_gamma   90.00
#
_symmetry.space_group_name_H-M   'P 1'
#
loop_
_entity.id
_entity.type
_entity.pdbx_description
1 polymer ?
#
loop_
_entity_poly.entity_id
_entity_poly.type
_entity_poly.pdbx_seq_one_letter_code
_entity_poly.pdbx_strand_id
1 'polypeptide(L)'
;MKISTERAEVALKHCKRMRLQINPAYSDAGDWWDNLTPEWRGVVLHAAAVTSGSGVFKAHLSKFCWRELYERLGYRDMIQLRRGISRARLTFEGFGSLRDSDFSKRTANRPIKKVHQINTRNKVQMIIAPHIVHKLQQGNH
;
A
#
# COMPACT_ATOMS: atom_id res chain seq x y z
N MET A 1 34.47 10.66 10.21
CA MET A 1 33.71 11.51 11.15
C MET A 1 32.35 10.87 11.40
N LYS A 2 32.07 10.39 12.63
CA LYS A 2 30.73 9.89 12.98
C LYS A 2 29.87 11.10 13.31
N ILE A 3 28.92 11.43 12.44
CA ILE A 3 27.87 12.39 12.77
C ILE A 3 27.16 11.83 14.01
N SER A 4 27.12 12.61 15.10
CA SER A 4 26.33 12.25 16.28
C SER A 4 24.91 11.94 15.83
N THR A 5 24.38 10.79 16.25
CA THR A 5 23.05 10.29 15.88
C THR A 5 21.96 11.34 16.13
N GLU A 6 22.10 12.15 17.17
CA GLU A 6 21.19 13.25 17.48
C GLU A 6 21.19 14.35 16.40
N ARG A 7 22.36 14.72 15.87
CA ARG A 7 22.46 15.73 14.80
C ARG A 7 21.83 15.23 13.51
N ALA A 8 21.95 13.94 13.21
CA ALA A 8 21.30 13.32 12.06
C ALA A 8 19.77 13.31 12.21
N GLU A 9 19.24 13.00 13.40
CA GLU A 9 17.81 13.05 13.67
C GLU A 9 17.22 14.46 13.59
N VAL A 10 17.93 15.47 14.10
CA VAL A 10 17.51 16.87 14.01
C VAL A 10 17.46 17.34 12.56
N ALA A 11 18.48 17.02 11.77
CA ALA A 11 18.51 17.31 10.34
C ALA A 11 17.34 16.62 9.60
N LEU A 12 17.07 15.35 9.91
CA LEU A 12 15.92 14.61 9.35
C LEU A 12 14.59 15.26 9.71
N LYS A 13 14.38 15.63 10.97
CA LYS A 13 13.17 16.35 11.43
C LYS A 13 13.01 17.68 10.71
N HIS A 14 14.10 18.41 10.48
CA HIS A 14 14.09 19.68 9.75
C HIS A 14 13.72 19.48 8.27
N CYS A 15 14.36 18.54 7.57
CA CYS A 15 14.03 18.18 6.19
C CYS A 15 12.56 17.73 6.03
N LYS A 16 12.04 16.93 6.97
CA LYS A 16 10.62 16.54 6.98
C LYS A 16 9.69 17.75 7.15
N ARG A 17 10.06 18.70 8.01
CA ARG A 17 9.28 19.94 8.21
C ARG A 17 9.27 20.79 6.95
N MET A 18 10.42 20.95 6.28
CA MET A 18 10.49 21.66 5.01
C MET A 18 9.66 20.99 3.92
N ARG A 19 9.71 19.65 3.80
CA ARG A 19 8.86 18.91 2.85
C ARG A 19 7.37 19.19 3.03
N LEU A 20 6.90 19.22 4.28
CA LEU A 20 5.50 19.52 4.59
C LEU A 20 5.09 20.97 4.29
N GLN A 21 6.03 21.92 4.34
CA GLN A 21 5.79 23.32 3.94
C GLN A 21 5.63 23.46 2.41
N ILE A 22 6.43 22.70 1.65
CA ILE A 22 6.40 22.72 0.18
C ILE A 22 5.22 21.91 -0.37
N ASN A 23 4.96 20.74 0.22
CA ASN A 23 3.85 19.87 -0.15
C ASN A 23 3.07 19.40 1.10
N PRO A 24 2.00 20.12 1.48
CA PRO A 24 1.15 19.75 2.61
C PRO A 24 0.46 18.39 2.49
N ALA A 25 0.40 17.81 1.29
CA ALA A 25 -0.19 16.49 1.02
C ALA A 25 0.81 15.32 1.14
N TYR A 26 2.08 15.61 1.43
CA TYR A 26 3.11 14.59 1.60
C TYR A 26 2.77 13.57 2.71
N SER A 27 3.11 12.30 2.48
CA SER A 27 2.94 11.22 3.44
C SER A 27 3.90 10.07 3.20
N ASP A 28 4.69 9.76 4.23
CA ASP A 28 5.61 8.63 4.21
C ASP A 28 4.83 7.29 4.03
N ALA A 29 3.65 7.17 4.64
CA ALA A 29 2.79 5.97 4.52
C ALA A 29 2.25 5.80 3.10
N GLY A 30 1.95 6.95 2.50
CA GLY A 30 1.53 7.04 1.14
C GLY A 30 2.53 6.52 0.15
N ASP A 31 3.74 7.08 0.19
CA ASP A 31 4.82 6.74 -0.72
C ASP A 31 5.19 5.26 -0.55
N TRP A 32 5.25 4.80 0.70
CA TRP A 32 5.49 3.39 1.00
C TRP A 32 4.44 2.47 0.36
N TRP A 33 3.15 2.75 0.56
CA TRP A 33 2.06 1.95 -0.02
C TRP A 33 2.13 1.92 -1.55
N ASP A 34 2.33 3.10 -2.16
CA ASP A 34 2.35 3.24 -3.62
C ASP A 34 3.57 2.55 -4.26
N ASN A 35 4.66 2.37 -3.51
CA ASN A 35 5.86 1.64 -3.92
C ASN A 35 5.74 0.11 -3.79
N LEU A 36 4.77 -0.41 -3.02
CA LEU A 36 4.58 -1.86 -2.93
C LEU A 36 4.05 -2.46 -4.23
N THR A 37 4.46 -3.72 -4.50
CA THR A 37 3.78 -4.54 -5.51
C THR A 37 2.38 -4.95 -5.02
N PRO A 38 1.45 -5.27 -5.93
CA PRO A 38 0.11 -5.72 -5.55
C PRO A 38 0.11 -6.92 -4.59
N GLU A 39 1.06 -7.84 -4.73
CA GLU A 39 1.20 -9.02 -3.88
C GLU A 39 1.48 -8.62 -2.43
N TRP A 40 2.46 -7.73 -2.23
CA TRP A 40 2.80 -7.19 -0.91
C TRP A 40 1.67 -6.36 -0.31
N ARG A 41 0.93 -5.60 -1.12
CA ARG A 41 -0.28 -4.91 -0.65
C ARG A 41 -1.34 -5.90 -0.18
N GLY A 42 -1.50 -7.03 -0.86
CA GLY A 42 -2.39 -8.12 -0.42
C GLY A 42 -2.01 -8.66 0.95
N VAL A 43 -0.72 -8.90 1.19
CA VAL A 43 -0.20 -9.32 2.50
C VAL A 43 -0.51 -8.28 3.58
N VAL A 44 -0.29 -7.00 3.29
CA VAL A 44 -0.55 -5.90 4.24
C VAL A 44 -2.04 -5.77 4.55
N LEU A 45 -2.92 -5.92 3.55
CA LEU A 45 -4.37 -5.94 3.74
C LEU A 45 -4.80 -7.11 4.62
N HIS A 46 -4.23 -8.29 4.40
CA HIS A 46 -4.52 -9.46 5.22
C HIS A 46 -4.06 -9.28 6.67
N ALA A 47 -2.83 -8.81 6.89
CA ALA A 47 -2.31 -8.51 8.22
C ALA A 47 -3.14 -7.43 8.92
N ALA A 48 -3.55 -6.40 8.19
CA ALA A 48 -4.40 -5.33 8.71
C ALA A 48 -5.79 -5.86 9.12
N ALA A 49 -6.39 -6.75 8.33
CA ALA A 49 -7.66 -7.41 8.62
C ALA A 49 -7.59 -8.28 9.89
N VAL A 50 -6.55 -9.11 10.00
CA VAL A 50 -6.33 -9.97 11.17
C VAL A 50 -6.16 -9.15 12.45
N THR A 51 -5.39 -8.06 12.37
CA THR A 51 -5.09 -7.20 13.53
C THR A 51 -6.21 -6.24 13.90
N SER A 52 -7.11 -5.88 12.97
CA SER A 52 -8.25 -5.00 13.25
C SER A 52 -9.47 -5.73 13.81
N GLY A 53 -9.53 -7.07 13.68
CA GLY A 53 -10.67 -7.89 14.09
C GLY A 53 -11.95 -7.60 13.28
N SER A 54 -11.84 -6.87 12.16
CA SER A 54 -12.97 -6.36 11.40
C SER A 54 -13.38 -7.22 10.20
N GLY A 55 -12.77 -8.39 10.05
CA GLY A 55 -12.96 -9.28 8.90
C GLY A 55 -11.96 -9.00 7.77
N VAL A 56 -12.21 -9.60 6.60
CA VAL A 56 -11.25 -9.64 5.48
C VAL A 56 -11.42 -8.42 4.57
N PHE A 57 -10.35 -7.64 4.38
CA PHE A 57 -10.31 -6.62 3.31
C PHE A 57 -10.40 -7.30 1.93
N LYS A 58 -11.19 -6.73 1.03
CA LYS A 58 -11.34 -7.29 -0.33
C LYS A 58 -9.99 -7.30 -1.05
N ALA A 59 -9.59 -8.46 -1.59
CA ALA A 59 -8.28 -8.66 -2.21
C ALA A 59 -7.97 -7.69 -3.37
N HIS A 60 -8.99 -7.25 -4.11
CA HIS A 60 -8.82 -6.32 -5.24
C HIS A 60 -8.32 -4.92 -4.81
N LEU A 61 -8.40 -4.57 -3.52
CA LEU A 61 -7.88 -3.32 -2.98
C LEU A 61 -6.35 -3.19 -3.16
N SER A 62 -5.65 -4.32 -3.28
CA SER A 62 -4.21 -4.35 -3.57
C SER A 62 -3.82 -3.66 -4.88
N LYS A 63 -4.75 -3.56 -5.84
CA LYS A 63 -4.50 -2.96 -7.15
C LYS A 63 -4.51 -1.43 -7.12
N PHE A 64 -5.01 -0.84 -6.05
CA PHE A 64 -5.23 0.60 -5.95
C PHE A 64 -4.09 1.32 -5.24
N CYS A 65 -3.81 2.54 -5.70
CA CYS A 65 -2.95 3.47 -4.98
C CYS A 65 -3.65 4.00 -3.72
N TRP A 66 -2.88 4.58 -2.82
CA TRP A 66 -3.39 5.06 -1.53
C TRP A 66 -4.53 6.08 -1.66
N ARG A 67 -4.48 6.94 -2.68
CA ARG A 67 -5.56 7.88 -2.98
C ARG A 67 -6.85 7.17 -3.35
N GLU A 68 -6.75 6.20 -4.24
CA GLU A 68 -7.90 5.41 -4.69
C GLU A 68 -8.54 4.61 -3.57
N LEU A 69 -7.77 4.20 -2.55
CA LEU A 69 -8.30 3.57 -1.33
C LEU A 69 -9.21 4.54 -0.56
N TYR A 70 -8.84 5.81 -0.42
CA TYR A 70 -9.68 6.81 0.23
C TYR A 70 -10.99 7.11 -0.49
N GLU A 71 -11.00 6.93 -1.81
CA GLU A 71 -12.18 7.13 -2.64
C GLU A 71 -13.11 5.90 -2.61
N ARG A 72 -12.56 4.70 -2.38
CA ARG A 72 -13.32 3.43 -2.41
C ARG A 72 -13.72 2.89 -1.04
N LEU A 73 -12.94 3.18 -0.01
CA LEU A 73 -13.20 2.73 1.35
C LEU A 73 -13.97 3.80 2.13
N GLY A 74 -14.96 3.36 2.91
CA GLY A 74 -15.62 4.21 3.88
C GLY A 74 -14.66 4.67 4.98
N TYR A 75 -15.03 5.73 5.70
CA TYR A 75 -14.21 6.28 6.78
C TYR A 75 -13.83 5.23 7.85
N ARG A 76 -14.77 4.34 8.21
CA ARG A 76 -14.55 3.28 9.21
C ARG A 76 -13.56 2.23 8.70
N ASP A 77 -13.73 1.74 7.49
CA ASP A 77 -12.84 0.74 6.88
C ASP A 77 -11.44 1.31 6.69
N MET A 78 -11.35 2.59 6.33
CA MET A 78 -10.07 3.26 6.21
C MET A 78 -9.40 3.41 7.58
N ILE A 79 -10.14 3.73 8.65
CA ILE A 79 -9.59 3.73 10.02
C ILE A 79 -9.08 2.34 10.41
N GLN A 80 -9.85 1.29 10.12
CA GLN A 80 -9.43 -0.08 10.42
C GLN A 80 -8.18 -0.47 9.64
N LEU A 81 -8.11 -0.12 8.36
CA LEU A 81 -6.93 -0.34 7.53
C LEU A 81 -5.72 0.39 8.10
N ARG A 82 -5.87 1.67 8.48
CA ARG A 82 -4.80 2.44 9.11
C ARG A 82 -4.35 1.83 10.42
N ARG A 83 -5.29 1.40 11.28
CA ARG A 83 -4.96 0.75 12.57
C ARG A 83 -4.26 -0.59 12.36
N GLY A 84 -4.74 -1.38 11.41
CA GLY A 84 -4.16 -2.66 11.07
C GLY A 84 -2.77 -2.53 10.47
N ILE A 85 -2.59 -1.58 9.54
CA ILE A 85 -1.27 -1.19 9.06
C ILE A 85 -0.40 -0.72 10.21
N SER A 86 -0.89 0.20 11.08
CA SER A 86 -0.17 0.74 12.23
C SER A 86 0.31 -0.33 13.20
N ARG A 87 -0.45 -1.41 13.38
CA ARG A 87 -0.06 -2.57 14.19
C ARG A 87 0.92 -3.48 13.45
N ALA A 88 0.70 -3.70 12.16
CA ALA A 88 1.63 -4.43 11.29
C ALA A 88 3.00 -3.74 11.15
N ARG A 89 3.11 -2.45 11.52
CA ARG A 89 4.39 -1.71 11.57
C ARG A 89 5.43 -2.34 12.47
N LEU A 90 4.99 -3.09 13.48
CA LEU A 90 5.87 -3.83 14.39
C LEU A 90 6.42 -5.11 13.75
N THR A 91 5.79 -5.57 12.67
CA THR A 91 6.05 -6.89 12.06
C THR A 91 6.79 -6.78 10.72
N PHE A 92 6.69 -5.63 10.05
CA PHE A 92 7.31 -5.38 8.75
C PHE A 92 8.37 -4.27 8.88
N GLU A 93 9.62 -4.56 8.52
CA GLU A 93 10.76 -3.62 8.64
C GLU A 93 10.55 -2.27 7.93
N GLY A 94 9.68 -2.20 6.92
CA GLY A 94 9.42 -0.99 6.13
C GLY A 94 8.62 0.12 6.84
N PHE A 95 8.17 -0.09 8.08
CA PHE A 95 7.18 0.78 8.71
C PHE A 95 7.62 1.54 9.96
N GLY A 96 8.84 1.33 10.47
CA GLY A 96 9.29 1.89 11.74
C GLY A 96 9.20 3.43 11.83
N SER A 97 9.25 4.15 10.70
CA SER A 97 9.35 5.62 10.66
C SER A 97 8.05 6.39 10.42
N LEU A 98 6.94 5.73 10.08
CA LEU A 98 5.67 6.42 9.79
C LEU A 98 5.03 7.05 11.05
N ARG A 99 4.03 7.90 10.90
CA ARG A 99 3.29 8.56 11.99
C ARG A 99 1.80 8.52 11.71
N ASP A 100 0.98 8.67 12.74
CA ASP A 100 -0.49 8.74 12.56
C ASP A 100 -0.92 9.83 11.58
N SER A 101 -0.18 10.92 11.51
CA SER A 101 -0.42 12.01 10.55
C SER A 101 -0.21 11.60 9.09
N ASP A 102 0.67 10.64 8.81
CA ASP A 102 0.89 10.11 7.44
C ASP A 102 -0.34 9.38 6.92
N PHE A 103 -1.14 8.83 7.84
CA PHE A 103 -2.38 8.15 7.55
C PHE A 103 -3.57 9.09 7.45
N SER A 104 -3.45 10.42 7.46
CA SER A 104 -4.63 11.31 7.44
C SER A 104 -5.25 11.49 6.03
N LYS A 105 -6.52 11.93 5.93
CA LYS A 105 -7.21 12.10 4.62
C LYS A 105 -6.53 13.17 3.74
N ARG A 106 -5.89 14.18 4.35
CA ARG A 106 -5.14 15.23 3.61
C ARG A 106 -4.02 14.65 2.75
N THR A 107 -3.49 13.48 3.11
CA THR A 107 -2.40 12.81 2.39
C THR A 107 -2.88 12.00 1.19
N ALA A 108 -4.20 11.97 0.97
CA ALA A 108 -4.81 11.39 -0.23
C ALA A 108 -4.62 12.29 -1.46
N ASN A 109 -4.27 13.57 -1.31
CA ASN A 109 -4.13 14.51 -2.42
C ASN A 109 -2.79 14.34 -3.17
N ARG A 110 -2.59 13.16 -3.75
CA ARG A 110 -1.43 12.78 -4.57
C ARG A 110 -1.86 12.54 -6.02
N PRO A 111 -0.94 12.64 -7.00
CA PRO A 111 -1.24 12.27 -8.38
C PRO A 111 -1.67 10.80 -8.45
N ILE A 112 -2.78 10.54 -9.14
CA ILE A 112 -3.24 9.17 -9.40
C ILE A 112 -2.23 8.50 -10.33
N LYS A 113 -1.82 7.28 -9.99
CA LYS A 113 -0.94 6.49 -10.85
C LYS A 113 -1.64 6.24 -12.18
N LYS A 114 -1.12 6.81 -13.27
CA LYS A 114 -1.55 6.46 -14.62
C LYS A 114 -1.11 5.04 -14.92
N VAL A 115 -2.01 4.08 -14.70
CA VAL A 115 -1.82 2.71 -15.16
C VAL A 115 -1.95 2.74 -16.68
N HIS A 116 -0.83 2.61 -17.37
CA HIS A 116 -0.86 2.42 -18.81
C HIS A 116 -1.51 1.05 -19.03
N GLN A 117 -2.61 1.02 -19.78
CA GLN A 117 -3.13 -0.25 -20.26
C GLN A 117 -1.97 -0.95 -20.98
N ILE A 118 -1.79 -2.24 -20.70
CA ILE A 118 -0.85 -3.06 -21.45
C ILE A 118 -1.42 -3.17 -22.86
N ASN A 119 -1.07 -2.21 -23.72
CA ASN A 119 -1.40 -2.21 -25.14
C ASN A 119 -0.41 -3.14 -25.86
N THR A 120 -0.43 -4.42 -25.52
CA THR A 120 0.09 -5.42 -26.45
C THR A 120 -0.96 -5.57 -27.56
N ARG A 121 -0.52 -5.45 -28.82
CA ARG A 121 -1.35 -5.80 -30.00
C ARG A 121 -1.91 -7.23 -29.89
N ASN A 122 -1.25 -8.08 -29.10
CA ASN A 122 -1.80 -9.33 -28.61
C ASN A 122 -2.57 -9.07 -27.31
N LYS A 123 -3.89 -9.30 -27.38
CA LYS A 123 -4.80 -9.39 -26.22
C LYS A 123 -4.14 -10.15 -25.07
N VAL A 124 -4.50 -9.83 -23.82
CA VAL A 124 -4.06 -10.55 -22.61
C VAL A 124 -4.12 -12.06 -22.86
N GLN A 125 -2.96 -12.70 -23.05
CA GLN A 125 -2.88 -14.14 -23.22
C GLN A 125 -2.84 -14.77 -21.83
N MET A 126 -3.89 -15.51 -21.51
CA MET A 126 -3.92 -16.35 -20.32
C MET A 126 -2.96 -17.51 -20.53
N ILE A 127 -1.80 -17.50 -19.86
CA ILE A 127 -0.85 -18.61 -19.88
C ILE A 127 -1.31 -19.61 -18.81
N ILE A 128 -1.98 -20.68 -19.23
CA ILE A 128 -2.37 -21.80 -18.35
C ILE A 128 -1.23 -22.82 -18.31
N ALA A 129 -0.87 -23.31 -17.13
CA ALA A 129 0.10 -24.38 -16.99
C ALA A 129 -0.43 -25.70 -17.60
N PRO A 130 0.37 -26.49 -18.33
CA PRO A 130 -0.09 -27.67 -19.08
C PRO A 130 -0.88 -28.68 -18.23
N HIS A 131 -0.51 -28.84 -16.96
CA HIS A 131 -1.18 -29.77 -16.04
C HIS A 131 -2.61 -29.34 -15.66
N ILE A 132 -2.95 -28.05 -15.74
CA ILE A 132 -4.30 -27.53 -15.50
C ILE A 132 -5.20 -27.83 -16.70
N VAL A 133 -4.68 -27.68 -17.93
CA VAL A 133 -5.39 -28.05 -19.16
C VAL A 133 -5.74 -29.54 -19.15
N HIS A 134 -4.79 -30.37 -18.74
CA HIS A 134 -4.97 -31.82 -18.66
C HIS A 134 -6.08 -32.22 -17.65
N LYS A 135 -6.16 -31.53 -16.50
CA LYS A 135 -7.23 -31.76 -15.51
C LYS A 135 -8.60 -31.30 -15.99
N LEU A 136 -8.68 -30.18 -16.72
CA LEU A 136 -9.96 -29.68 -17.27
C LEU A 136 -10.51 -30.59 -18.37
N GLN A 137 -9.64 -31.21 -19.18
CA GLN A 137 -10.07 -32.16 -20.21
C GLN A 137 -10.57 -33.50 -19.63
N GLN A 138 -10.07 -33.91 -18.46
CA GLN A 138 -10.47 -35.15 -17.80
C GLN A 138 -11.81 -35.06 -17.04
N GLY A 139 -12.35 -33.86 -16.82
CA GLY A 139 -13.64 -33.65 -16.14
C GLY A 139 -14.85 -33.55 -17.07
N ASN A 140 -14.68 -33.78 -18.37
CA ASN A 140 -15.72 -33.59 -19.40
C ASN A 140 -16.26 -34.92 -19.98
N HIS A 141 -16.15 -36.02 -19.21
CA HIS A 141 -16.77 -37.31 -19.50
C HIS A 141 -17.54 -37.83 -18.28
#